data_AF-A0A3C1VE30-F1
#
_entry.id   AF-A0A3C1VE30-F1
#
_cell.length_a   1.000
_cell.length_b   1.000
_cell.length_c   1.000
_cell.angle_alpha   90.00
_cell.angle_beta   90.00
_cell.angle_gamma   90.00
#
_symmetry.space_group_name_H-M   'P 1'
#
loop_
_entity.id
_entity.type
_entity.pdbx_description
1 polymer ?
#
loop_
_entity_poly.entity_id
_entity_poly.type
_entity_poly.pdbx_seq_one_letter_code
_entity_poly.pdbx_strand_id
1 'polypeptide(L)'
;MKVVSGGVKPAPRITSVSLSGITLNLTATNGAASGQYVLLGTTNVAKPLSQWTPILTNNFDGGGNLNLSTNIINPSVPQQFYILSQ
;
A
#
# COMPACT_ATOMS: atom_id res chain seq x y z
N MET A 1 -5.97 13.42 31.26
CA MET A 1 -5.07 13.90 30.19
C MET A 1 -4.91 12.77 29.16
N LYS A 2 -5.46 12.91 27.96
CA LYS A 2 -5.20 11.95 26.87
C LYS A 2 -3.94 12.43 26.16
N VAL A 3 -2.81 11.81 26.46
CA VAL A 3 -1.59 12.04 25.69
C VAL A 3 -1.85 11.46 24.30
N VAL A 4 -2.14 12.33 23.34
CA VAL A 4 -2.07 11.94 21.93
C VAL A 4 -0.60 12.09 21.55
N SER A 5 0.17 11.02 21.74
CA SER A 5 1.50 10.95 21.15
C SER A 5 1.30 10.90 19.63
N GLY A 6 1.40 12.06 18.99
CA GLY A 6 1.57 12.19 17.55
C GLY A 6 2.94 11.65 17.16
N GLY A 7 3.17 10.35 17.36
CA GLY A 7 4.36 9.67 16.89
C GLY A 7 4.32 9.66 15.37
N VAL A 8 5.44 10.01 14.73
CA VAL A 8 5.59 9.89 13.28
C VAL A 8 5.26 8.44 12.91
N LYS A 9 4.20 8.22 12.14
CA LYS A 9 3.87 6.87 11.69
C LYS A 9 5.05 6.38 10.84
N PRO A 10 5.61 5.19 11.10
CA PRO A 10 6.75 4.71 10.33
C PRO A 10 6.40 4.70 8.84
N ALA A 11 7.34 5.03 7.96
CA ALA A 11 7.09 5.01 6.52
C ALA A 11 7.24 3.57 6.02
N PRO A 12 6.19 2.93 5.50
CA PRO A 12 6.31 1.55 5.04
C PRO A 12 7.20 1.51 3.79
N ARG A 13 8.08 0.51 3.72
CA ARG A 13 9.04 0.33 2.64
C ARG A 13 8.67 -0.92 1.85
N ILE A 14 8.36 -0.73 0.57
CA ILE A 14 8.18 -1.85 -0.36
C ILE A 14 9.54 -2.55 -0.55
N THR A 15 9.57 -3.86 -0.32
CA THR A 15 10.77 -4.70 -0.42
C THR A 15 10.80 -5.55 -1.68
N SER A 16 9.64 -5.98 -2.18
CA SER A 16 9.53 -6.67 -3.46
C SER A 16 8.20 -6.37 -4.14
N VAL A 17 8.22 -6.42 -5.47
CA VAL A 17 7.04 -6.33 -6.33
C VAL A 17 7.21 -7.37 -7.44
N SER A 18 6.18 -8.17 -7.70
CA SER A 18 6.15 -9.05 -8.86
C SER A 18 4.72 -9.19 -9.39
N LEU A 19 4.63 -9.59 -10.65
CA LEU A 19 3.37 -9.83 -11.34
C LEU A 19 3.33 -11.28 -11.84
N SER A 20 2.21 -11.95 -11.63
CA SER A 20 1.94 -13.28 -12.18
C SER A 20 0.54 -13.29 -12.79
N GLY A 21 0.45 -13.16 -14.11
CA GLY A 21 -0.83 -12.92 -14.80
C GLY A 21 -1.46 -11.60 -14.33
N ILE A 22 -2.65 -11.68 -13.75
CA ILE A 22 -3.35 -10.51 -13.17
C ILE A 22 -3.12 -10.34 -11.66
N THR A 23 -2.27 -11.17 -11.07
CA THR A 23 -1.97 -11.15 -9.64
C THR A 23 -0.79 -10.23 -9.37
N LEU A 24 -1.02 -9.18 -8.57
CA LEU A 24 0.03 -8.37 -7.97
C LEU A 24 0.50 -9.00 -6.67
N ASN A 25 1.80 -9.30 -6.60
CA ASN A 25 2.46 -9.67 -5.35
C ASN A 25 3.33 -8.50 -4.88
N LEU A 26 3.14 -8.09 -3.62
CA LEU A 26 3.86 -6.98 -3.02
C LEU A 26 4.24 -7.35 -1.60
N THR A 27 5.50 -7.15 -1.24
CA THR A 27 5.95 -7.24 0.16
C THR A 27 6.42 -5.87 0.63
N ALA A 28 6.16 -5.57 1.90
CA ALA A 28 6.64 -4.35 2.53
C ALA A 28 6.95 -4.58 4.02
N THR A 29 7.84 -3.76 4.54
CA THR A 29 8.23 -3.73 5.97
C THR A 29 8.10 -2.31 6.52
N ASN A 30 8.41 -2.12 7.80
CA ASN A 30 8.34 -0.81 8.47
C ASN A 30 6.92 -0.21 8.48
N GLY A 31 5.91 -1.07 8.45
CA GLY A 31 4.53 -0.74 8.76
C GLY A 31 4.33 -0.48 10.26
N ALA A 32 3.25 0.20 10.63
CA ALA A 32 2.79 0.18 12.01
C ALA A 32 2.29 -1.24 12.35
N ALA A 33 2.82 -1.84 13.42
CA ALA A 33 2.42 -3.17 13.88
C ALA A 33 0.90 -3.27 14.07
N SER A 34 0.26 -4.25 13.42
CA SER A 34 -1.21 -4.42 13.36
C SER A 34 -1.98 -3.19 12.83
N GLY A 35 -1.28 -2.19 12.31
CA GLY A 35 -1.83 -0.93 11.83
C GLY A 35 -2.44 -1.07 10.44
N GLN A 36 -3.44 -0.24 10.16
CA GLN A 36 -4.07 -0.20 8.84
C GLN A 36 -3.13 0.44 7.81
N TYR A 37 -3.16 -0.13 6.60
CA TYR A 37 -2.66 0.47 5.37
C TYR A 37 -3.74 0.49 4.29
N VAL A 38 -3.56 1.37 3.32
CA VAL A 38 -4.35 1.48 2.10
C VAL A 38 -3.42 1.40 0.91
N LEU A 39 -3.73 0.50 -0.03
CA LEU A 39 -3.10 0.49 -1.35
C LEU A 39 -3.88 1.44 -2.24
N LEU A 40 -3.25 2.56 -2.59
CA LEU A 40 -3.80 3.52 -3.55
C LEU A 40 -3.23 3.24 -4.94
N GLY A 41 -3.99 3.55 -5.99
CA GLY A 41 -3.49 3.50 -7.35
C GLY A 41 -4.01 4.61 -8.25
N THR A 42 -3.26 4.86 -9.33
CA THR A 42 -3.55 5.87 -10.35
C THR A 42 -2.96 5.44 -11.69
N THR A 43 -3.50 5.95 -12.80
CA THR A 43 -2.87 5.85 -14.13
C THR A 43 -1.96 7.04 -14.43
N ASN A 44 -1.96 8.06 -13.58
CA ASN A 44 -1.12 9.25 -13.73
C ASN A 44 -0.43 9.59 -12.40
N VAL A 45 0.88 9.33 -12.33
CA VAL A 45 1.71 9.56 -11.15
C VAL A 45 1.83 11.03 -10.73
N ALA A 46 1.59 11.97 -11.66
CA ALA A 46 1.64 13.40 -11.38
C ALA A 46 0.39 13.92 -10.65
N LYS A 47 -0.67 13.11 -10.53
CA LYS A 47 -1.85 13.48 -9.73
C LYS A 47 -1.46 13.64 -8.25
N PRO A 48 -1.96 14.67 -7.55
CA PRO A 48 -1.86 14.76 -6.10
C PRO A 48 -2.32 13.47 -5.42
N LEU A 49 -1.64 13.03 -4.36
CA LEU A 49 -1.97 11.79 -3.65
C LEU A 49 -3.42 11.74 -3.16
N SER A 50 -4.02 12.88 -2.83
CA SER A 50 -5.43 13.00 -2.46
C SER A 50 -6.41 12.62 -3.58
N GLN A 51 -5.93 12.52 -4.83
CA GLN A 51 -6.71 12.12 -6.00
C GLN A 51 -6.41 10.69 -6.46
N TRP A 52 -5.56 9.94 -5.74
CA TRP A 52 -5.32 8.53 -6.04
C TRP A 52 -6.47 7.69 -5.47
N THR A 53 -6.86 6.65 -6.20
CA THR A 53 -8.02 5.84 -5.84
C THR A 53 -7.62 4.75 -4.84
N PRO A 54 -8.33 4.58 -3.72
CA PRO A 54 -8.17 3.42 -2.85
C PRO A 54 -8.60 2.14 -3.57
N ILE A 55 -7.68 1.18 -3.69
CA ILE A 55 -7.94 -0.12 -4.31
C ILE A 55 -8.26 -1.17 -3.24
N LEU A 56 -7.54 -1.12 -2.12
CA LEU A 56 -7.60 -2.09 -1.04
C LEU A 56 -7.24 -1.42 0.28
N THR A 57 -7.90 -1.86 1.36
CA THR A 57 -7.55 -1.53 2.74
C THR A 57 -7.35 -2.82 3.53
N ASN A 58 -6.25 -2.93 4.26
CA ASN A 58 -5.95 -4.08 5.11
C ASN A 58 -4.97 -3.65 6.23
N ASN A 59 -4.49 -4.59 7.05
CA ASN A 59 -3.57 -4.31 8.15
C ASN A 59 -2.21 -4.98 7.91
N PHE A 60 -1.14 -4.34 8.39
CA PHE A 60 0.15 -5.00 8.56
C PHE A 60 0.01 -6.11 9.61
N ASP A 61 0.94 -7.07 9.59
CA ASP A 61 1.05 -8.06 10.66
C ASP A 61 1.57 -7.43 11.98
N GLY A 62 1.66 -8.24 13.03
CA GLY A 62 2.12 -7.79 14.36
C GLY A 62 3.57 -7.27 14.39
N GLY A 63 4.36 -7.54 13.35
CA GLY A 63 5.72 -7.02 13.18
C GLY A 63 5.81 -5.81 12.24
N GLY A 64 4.70 -5.32 11.70
CA GLY A 64 4.70 -4.24 10.72
C GLY A 64 5.10 -4.69 9.31
N ASN A 65 4.98 -5.98 9.00
CA ASN A 65 5.22 -6.50 7.66
C ASN A 65 3.91 -6.71 6.89
N LEU A 66 4.02 -6.69 5.57
CA LEU A 66 2.94 -6.89 4.63
C LEU A 66 3.42 -7.91 3.60
N ASN A 67 2.59 -8.93 3.35
CA ASN A 67 2.72 -9.88 2.26
C ASN A 67 1.38 -9.93 1.52
N LEU A 68 1.28 -9.17 0.44
CA LEU A 68 0.06 -9.01 -0.34
C LEU A 68 0.15 -9.84 -1.62
N SER A 69 -0.91 -10.61 -1.91
CA SER A 69 -1.15 -11.25 -3.20
C SER A 69 -2.61 -11.00 -3.59
N THR A 70 -2.86 -10.27 -4.68
CA THR A 70 -4.22 -9.86 -5.04
C THR A 70 -4.42 -9.66 -6.55
N ASN A 71 -5.62 -10.00 -7.04
CA ASN A 71 -5.96 -9.99 -8.46
C ASN A 71 -6.55 -8.64 -8.89
N ILE A 72 -5.75 -7.57 -8.78
CA ILE A 72 -6.18 -6.19 -9.04
C ILE A 72 -5.70 -5.62 -10.38
N ILE A 73 -4.92 -6.39 -11.14
CA ILE A 73 -4.33 -5.91 -12.40
C ILE A 73 -5.36 -6.04 -13.52
N ASN A 74 -5.60 -4.95 -14.22
CA ASN A 74 -6.38 -4.94 -15.45
C ASN A 74 -5.43 -4.85 -16.66
N PRO A 75 -5.30 -5.91 -17.49
CA PRO A 75 -4.42 -5.91 -18.66
C PRO A 75 -4.77 -4.86 -19.72
N SER A 76 -6.00 -4.34 -19.73
CA SER A 76 -6.41 -3.26 -20.65
C SER A 76 -5.88 -1.88 -20.22
N VAL A 77 -5.37 -1.76 -18.99
CA VAL A 77 -4.74 -0.53 -18.50
C VAL A 77 -3.22 -0.65 -18.73
N PRO A 78 -2.65 0.12 -19.69
CA PRO A 78 -1.26 -0.06 -20.10
C PRO A 78 -0.25 0.34 -19.02
N GLN A 79 -0.64 1.21 -18.09
CA GLN A 79 0.22 1.65 -17.00
C GLN A 79 -0.60 1.99 -15.76
N GLN A 80 -0.16 1.48 -14.61
CA GLN A 80 -0.74 1.78 -13.31
C GLN A 80 0.37 1.97 -12.28
N PHE A 81 0.20 2.97 -11.44
CA PHE A 81 1.09 3.29 -10.32
C PHE A 81 0.40 2.95 -9.02
N TYR A 82 1.18 2.55 -8.02
CA TYR A 82 0.69 2.14 -6.71
C TYR A 82 1.53 2.78 -5.61
N ILE A 83 0.89 3.09 -4.49
CA ILE A 83 1.56 3.56 -3.27
C ILE A 83 0.88 2.94 -2.05
N LEU A 84 1.68 2.60 -1.05
CA LEU A 84 1.17 2.23 0.28
C LEU A 84 1.06 3.47 1.14
N SER A 85 -0.15 3.72 1.65
CA SER A 85 -0.44 4.78 2.61
C SER A 85 -0.83 4.18 3.95
N GLN A 86 -0.38 4.79 5.05
CA GLN A 86 -0.77 4.39 6.40
C GLN A 86 -0.93 5.65 7.25
#